data_AF-A0A965MQH9-F1
#
_entry.id   AF-A0A965MQH9-F1
#
_cell.length_a   1.000
_cell.length_b   1.000
_cell.length_c   1.000
_cell.angle_alpha   90.00
_cell.angle_beta   90.00
_cell.angle_gamma   90.00
#
_symmetry.space_group_name_H-M   'P 1'
#
loop_
_entity.id
_entity.type
_entity.pdbx_description
1 polymer ?
#
loop_
_entity_poly.entity_id
_entity_poly.type
_entity_poly.pdbx_seq_one_letter_code
_entity_poly.pdbx_strand_id
1 'polypeptide(L)'
;MEWISFFGPRRPINGQKVYYFGEAIGVWRGRYEIHHEDLVCEHILICEENPGIVDRMDAPWWQPYEGQPKPQRPETDYPKDYPNS
;
A
#
# COMPACT_ATOMS: atom_id res chain seq x y z
N MET A 1 0.15 -14.56 4.92
CA MET A 1 1.03 -13.39 5.10
C MET A 1 0.27 -12.34 5.88
N GLU A 2 0.97 -11.58 6.72
CA GLU A 2 0.38 -10.54 7.56
C GLU A 2 0.36 -9.20 6.82
N TRP A 3 -0.68 -8.40 7.03
CA TRP A 3 -0.76 -7.02 6.53
C TRP A 3 0.15 -6.10 7.35
N ILE A 4 0.96 -5.29 6.66
CA ILE A 4 1.96 -4.41 7.27
C ILE A 4 1.51 -2.97 7.06
N SER A 5 1.60 -2.14 8.12
CA SER A 5 1.32 -0.71 8.02
C SER A 5 2.44 0.02 7.25
N PHE A 6 2.07 0.95 6.36
CA PHE A 6 3.02 1.89 5.75
C PHE A 6 3.58 2.93 6.74
N PHE A 7 2.93 3.09 7.89
CA PHE A 7 3.30 4.06 8.93
C PHE A 7 4.21 3.45 10.00
N GLY A 8 4.36 2.13 9.98
CA GLY A 8 5.22 1.39 10.87
C GLY A 8 6.70 1.48 10.51
N PRO A 9 7.56 0.72 11.23
CA PRO A 9 9.00 0.73 11.03
C PRO A 9 9.44 0.08 9.70
N ARG A 10 8.55 -0.64 9.02
CA ARG A 10 8.85 -1.40 7.80
C ARG A 10 8.09 -0.82 6.62
N ARG A 11 8.81 -0.58 5.51
CA ARG A 11 8.25 -0.15 4.23
C ARG A 11 8.69 -1.09 3.11
N PRO A 12 7.99 -1.12 1.97
CA PRO A 12 8.49 -1.80 0.79
C PRO A 12 9.76 -1.11 0.27
N ILE A 13 10.55 -1.86 -0.50
CA ILE A 13 11.69 -1.33 -1.24
C ILE A 13 11.16 -0.56 -2.45
N ASN A 14 11.79 0.56 -2.82
CA ASN A 14 11.41 1.30 -4.02
C ASN A 14 11.40 0.37 -5.26
N GLY A 15 10.30 0.35 -6.00
CA GLY A 15 10.06 -0.55 -7.14
C GLY A 15 9.51 -1.94 -6.77
N GLN A 16 9.31 -2.25 -5.49
CA GLN A 16 8.81 -3.55 -5.05
C GLN A 16 7.34 -3.75 -5.43
N LYS A 17 7.02 -4.95 -5.92
CA LYS A 17 5.63 -5.39 -6.10
C LYS A 17 4.99 -5.72 -4.77
N VAL A 18 3.77 -5.23 -4.58
CA VAL A 18 3.01 -5.41 -3.34
C VAL A 18 1.54 -5.67 -3.65
N TYR A 19 0.88 -6.39 -2.74
CA TYR A 19 -0.54 -6.17 -2.52
C TYR A 19 -0.70 -4.99 -1.57
N TYR A 20 -1.68 -4.14 -1.82
CA TYR A 20 -2.04 -3.03 -0.95
C TYR A 20 -3.54 -3.00 -0.72
N PHE A 21 -3.96 -2.38 0.38
CA PHE A 21 -5.36 -2.25 0.74
C PHE A 21 -5.67 -0.89 1.34
N GLY A 22 -6.83 -0.36 0.94
CA GLY A 22 -7.51 0.79 1.54
C GLY A 22 -9.01 0.59 1.50
N GLU A 23 -9.75 1.18 2.45
CA GLU A 23 -11.20 0.96 2.61
C GLU A 23 -12.00 1.21 1.32
N ALA A 24 -11.74 2.35 0.66
CA ALA A 24 -12.44 2.76 -0.56
C ALA A 24 -11.97 2.04 -1.83
N ILE A 25 -10.84 1.34 -1.77
CA ILE A 25 -10.15 0.73 -2.92
C ILE A 25 -10.34 -0.79 -2.94
N GLY A 26 -10.31 -1.41 -1.76
CA GLY A 26 -10.19 -2.86 -1.61
C GLY A 26 -8.74 -3.34 -1.77
N VAL A 27 -8.56 -4.63 -2.07
CA VAL A 27 -7.24 -5.27 -2.19
C VAL A 27 -6.78 -5.27 -3.63
N TRP A 28 -5.68 -4.58 -3.94
CA TRP A 28 -5.14 -4.42 -5.29
C TRP A 28 -3.65 -4.78 -5.32
N ARG A 29 -3.15 -5.17 -6.50
CA ARG A 29 -1.73 -5.41 -6.79
C ARG A 29 -1.15 -4.20 -7.49
N GLY A 30 0.05 -3.82 -7.08
CA GLY A 30 0.78 -2.74 -7.72
C GLY A 30 2.27 -2.77 -7.43
N ARG A 31 2.93 -1.68 -7.82
CA ARG A 31 4.33 -1.41 -7.54
C ARG A 31 4.43 -0.20 -6.63
N TYR A 32 5.17 -0.33 -5.55
CA TYR A 32 5.48 0.78 -4.64
C TYR A 32 6.62 1.62 -5.21
N GLU A 33 6.45 2.93 -5.22
CA GLU A 33 7.46 3.89 -5.66
C GLU A 33 7.64 5.04 -4.69
N ILE A 34 8.88 5.52 -4.60
CA ILE A 34 9.26 6.71 -3.83
C ILE A 34 9.56 7.86 -4.79
N HIS A 35 8.79 8.93 -4.71
CA HIS A 35 8.91 10.14 -5.51
C HIS A 35 9.24 11.33 -4.61
N HIS A 36 10.53 11.55 -4.36
CA HIS A 36 10.99 12.64 -3.48
C HIS A 36 10.66 14.06 -3.98
N GLU A 37 10.27 14.19 -5.25
CA GLU A 37 9.85 15.46 -5.85
C GLU A 37 8.35 15.72 -5.68
N ASP A 38 7.57 14.71 -5.25
CA ASP A 38 6.14 14.86 -4.99
C ASP A 38 5.91 15.57 -3.66
N LEU A 39 5.44 16.81 -3.73
CA LEU A 39 5.19 17.67 -2.57
C LEU A 39 3.94 17.29 -1.76
N VAL A 40 3.10 16.38 -2.29
CA VAL A 40 1.85 15.95 -1.66
C VAL A 40 2.05 14.61 -0.96
N CYS A 41 2.64 13.63 -1.65
CA CYS A 41 2.99 12.35 -1.04
C CYS A 41 4.17 11.67 -1.74
N GLU A 42 5.29 11.54 -1.05
CA GLU A 42 6.48 10.87 -1.58
C GLU A 42 6.29 9.37 -1.84
N HIS A 43 5.21 8.76 -1.34
CA HIS A 43 5.05 7.30 -1.29
C HIS A 43 3.77 6.89 -2.01
N ILE A 44 3.93 6.33 -3.21
CA ILE A 44 2.81 5.98 -4.08
C ILE A 44 2.82 4.50 -4.46
N LEU A 45 1.67 4.05 -4.95
CA LEU A 45 1.38 2.71 -5.44
C LEU A 45 0.82 2.84 -6.85
N ILE A 46 1.57 2.34 -7.83
CA ILE A 46 1.12 2.27 -9.21
C ILE A 46 0.37 0.96 -9.39
N CYS A 47 -0.93 1.03 -9.68
CA CYS A 47 -1.74 -0.16 -9.88
C CYS A 47 -1.31 -0.94 -11.12
N GLU A 48 -1.20 -2.27 -11.00
CA GLU A 48 -0.91 -3.19 -12.12
C GLU A 48 -2.16 -3.97 -12.60
N GLU A 49 -3.34 -3.65 -12.06
CA GLU A 49 -4.62 -4.26 -12.44
C GLU A 49 -5.50 -3.31 -13.27
N ASN A 50 -5.43 -2.00 -13.01
CA ASN A 50 -6.13 -0.93 -13.71
C ASN A 50 -5.25 0.34 -13.75
N PRO A 51 -5.51 1.30 -14.66
CA PRO A 51 -4.85 2.60 -14.61
C PRO A 51 -5.19 3.33 -13.31
N GLY A 52 -4.19 3.65 -12.50
CA GLY A 52 -4.37 4.39 -11.24
C GLY A 52 -3.10 4.50 -10.42
N ILE A 53 -2.97 5.62 -9.72
CA ILE A 53 -1.94 5.88 -8.72
C ILE A 53 -2.65 6.12 -7.40
N VAL A 54 -2.20 5.43 -6.37
CA VAL A 54 -2.76 5.50 -5.02
C VAL A 54 -1.65 5.92 -4.08
N ASP A 55 -1.87 6.91 -3.24
CA ASP A 55 -0.89 7.26 -2.22
C ASP A 55 -1.06 6.37 -0.97
N ARG A 56 -0.01 6.26 -0.16
CA ARG A 56 -0.02 5.39 1.02
C ARG A 56 -1.04 5.78 2.11
N MET A 57 -1.63 6.97 2.07
CA MET A 57 -2.70 7.37 3.00
C MET A 57 -4.00 6.67 2.59
N ASP A 58 -4.30 6.66 1.29
CA ASP A 58 -5.48 5.99 0.75
C ASP A 58 -5.38 4.46 0.78
N ALA A 59 -4.16 3.91 0.79
CA ALA A 59 -3.91 2.48 0.98
C ALA A 59 -2.87 2.22 2.08
N PRO A 60 -3.28 2.25 3.36
CA PRO A 60 -2.36 2.23 4.49
C PRO A 60 -1.73 0.86 4.80
N TRP A 61 -2.21 -0.19 4.14
CA TRP A 61 -1.77 -1.56 4.34
C TRP A 61 -1.05 -2.11 3.12
N TRP A 62 -0.02 -2.93 3.33
CA TRP A 62 0.66 -3.67 2.27
C TRP A 62 1.11 -5.08 2.67
N GLN A 63 1.35 -5.92 1.66
CA GLN A 63 2.05 -7.20 1.75
C GLN A 63 3.01 -7.35 0.55
N PRO A 64 4.19 -7.97 0.71
CA PRO A 64 5.07 -8.25 -0.43
C PRO A 64 4.36 -9.17 -1.43
N TYR A 65 4.49 -8.92 -2.73
CA TYR A 65 4.02 -9.83 -3.77
C TYR A 65 5.17 -10.73 -4.25
N GLU A 66 5.01 -12.03 -4.02
CA GLU A 66 5.97 -13.10 -4.32
C GLU A 66 5.36 -14.17 -5.24
N GLY A 67 4.22 -13.88 -5.87
CA GLY A 67 3.47 -14.81 -6.74
C GLY A 67 2.32 -15.56 -6.03
N GLN A 68 2.06 -15.25 -4.76
CA GLN A 68 0.92 -15.80 -4.02
C GLN A 68 -0.43 -15.25 -4.53
N PRO A 69 -1.56 -15.93 -4.26
CA PRO A 69 -2.89 -15.44 -4.60
C PRO A 69 -3.24 -14.10 -3.90
N LYS A 70 -4.23 -13.39 -4.45
CA LYS A 70 -4.75 -12.14 -3.84
C LYS A 70 -5.23 -12.43 -2.41
N PRO A 71 -4.68 -11.75 -1.38
CA PRO A 71 -5.05 -11.99 0.01
C PRO A 71 -6.45 -11.45 0.31
N GLN A 72 -7.05 -11.91 1.41
CA GLN A 72 -8.21 -11.24 1.99
C GLN A 72 -7.81 -9.89 2.58
N ARG A 73 -8.76 -8.95 2.67
CA ARG A 73 -8.57 -7.65 3.32
C ARG A 73 -8.12 -7.81 4.79
N PRO A 74 -7.40 -6.83 5.37
CA PRO A 74 -7.09 -6.82 6.80
C PRO A 74 -8.36 -6.78 7.65
N GLU A 75 -8.21 -7.15 8.92
CA GLU A 75 -9.31 -7.13 9.91
C GLU A 75 -9.80 -5.71 10.21
N THR A 76 -8.93 -4.72 10.14
CA THR A 76 -9.27 -3.29 10.33
C THR A 76 -8.94 -2.48 9.09
N ASP A 77 -9.76 -1.49 8.78
CA ASP A 77 -9.56 -0.63 7.62
C ASP A 77 -8.28 0.20 7.71
N TYR A 78 -7.93 0.63 8.91
CA TYR A 78 -6.74 1.44 9.19
C TYR A 78 -5.83 0.74 10.20
N PRO A 79 -4.50 0.88 10.05
CA PRO A 79 -3.54 0.41 11.04
C PRO A 79 -3.54 1.29 12.29
N LYS A 80 -3.10 0.74 13.42
CA LYS A 80 -3.11 1.45 14.72
C LYS A 80 -2.21 2.69 14.74
N ASP A 81 -1.19 2.70 13.90
CA ASP A 81 -0.23 3.79 13.73
C ASP A 81 -0.57 4.69 12.52
N TYR A 82 -1.76 4.52 11.93
CA TYR A 82 -2.27 5.46 10.96
C TYR A 82 -2.35 6.87 11.60
N PRO A 83 -1.94 7.95 10.91
CA PRO A 83 -2.05 9.29 11.43
C PRO A 83 -3.52 9.61 11.65
N ASN A 84 -3.98 9.57 12.91
CA ASN A 84 -5.32 10.01 13.25
C ASN A 84 -5.45 11.48 12.87
N SER A 85 -6.50 11.79 12.11
CA SER A 85 -6.94 13.16 11.84
C SER A 85 -7.36 13.87 13.12
#